data_AF-A0A9P1E699-F1
#
_entry.id   AF-A0A9P1E699-F1
#
_cell.length_a   1.000
_cell.length_b   1.000
_cell.length_c   1.000
_cell.angle_alpha   90.00
_cell.angle_beta   90.00
_cell.angle_gamma   90.00
#
_symmetry.space_group_name_H-M   'P 1'
#
loop_
_entity.id
_entity.type
_entity.pdbx_description
1 polymer ?
#
loop_
_entity_poly.entity_id
_entity_poly.type
_entity_poly.pdbx_seq_one_letter_code
_entity_poly.pdbx_strand_id
1 'polypeptide(L)'
;MEMKHLSSIAADVLRQCAQTLGKSVEEIVIEFEVGWDASEKGYSKKLLEFSCSKALAKMFRQSTHDAILDSSSFSRFTFDMMLAWNMPSSADEESYNECMGKEKEDKQVAIINTNDQGQDDIPLFYSDIMPLLVDHEPSVTEDAFVWLATLVPVIADVVNARFTFETLTAPSGCKLHYPAYNMFLKQIDK
;
A
#
# COMPACT_ATOMS: atom_id res chain seq x y z
N MET A 1 -17.41 -4.67 15.86
CA MET A 1 -16.45 -4.84 16.97
C MET A 1 -15.24 -3.94 16.69
N GLU A 2 -14.73 -3.16 17.65
CA GLU A 2 -13.48 -2.39 17.44
C GLU A 2 -12.28 -3.33 17.65
N MET A 3 -11.51 -3.59 16.58
CA MET A 3 -10.24 -4.33 16.70
C MET A 3 -9.16 -3.37 17.18
N LYS A 4 -9.06 -3.19 18.50
CA LYS A 4 -8.13 -2.25 19.16
C LYS A 4 -6.64 -2.51 18.87
N HIS A 5 -6.31 -3.57 18.14
CA HIS A 5 -4.94 -3.94 17.77
C HIS A 5 -4.59 -3.62 16.31
N LEU A 6 -5.55 -3.21 15.49
CA LEU A 6 -5.33 -2.81 14.10
C LEU A 6 -5.18 -1.29 14.01
N SER A 7 -4.38 -0.83 13.05
CA SER A 7 -4.42 0.57 12.63
C SER A 7 -5.76 0.91 11.98
N SER A 8 -6.06 2.20 11.86
CA SER A 8 -7.27 2.69 11.18
C SER A 8 -7.39 2.12 9.76
N ILE A 9 -6.31 2.23 8.98
CA ILE A 9 -6.24 1.74 7.61
C ILE A 9 -6.32 0.21 7.52
N ALA A 10 -5.70 -0.53 8.44
CA ALA A 10 -5.79 -1.99 8.44
C ALA A 10 -7.22 -2.47 8.76
N ALA A 11 -7.93 -1.78 9.66
CA ALA A 11 -9.33 -2.08 9.94
C ALA A 11 -10.23 -1.82 8.73
N ASP A 12 -9.99 -0.74 7.98
CA ASP A 12 -10.76 -0.42 6.78
C ASP A 12 -10.47 -1.40 5.63
N VAL A 13 -9.21 -1.77 5.41
CA VAL A 13 -8.84 -2.82 4.45
C VAL A 13 -9.50 -4.14 4.82
N LEU A 14 -9.50 -4.54 6.10
CA LEU A 14 -10.14 -5.78 6.53
C LEU A 14 -11.66 -5.76 6.27
N ARG A 15 -12.32 -4.61 6.49
CA ARG A 15 -13.75 -4.44 6.14
C ARG A 15 -13.98 -4.56 4.64
N GLN A 16 -13.13 -3.98 3.81
CA GLN A 16 -13.24 -4.08 2.36
C GLN A 16 -12.95 -5.50 1.85
N CYS A 17 -12.02 -6.23 2.47
CA CYS A 17 -11.82 -7.66 2.25
C CYS A 17 -13.10 -8.46 2.59
N ALA A 18 -13.74 -8.16 3.72
CA ALA A 18 -15.00 -8.79 4.14
C ALA A 18 -16.13 -8.56 3.13
N GLN A 19 -16.31 -7.31 2.69
CA GLN A 19 -17.27 -6.95 1.65
C GLN A 19 -16.99 -7.69 0.33
N THR A 20 -15.73 -7.70 -0.10
CA THR A 20 -15.30 -8.43 -1.31
C THR A 20 -15.64 -9.92 -1.20
N LEU A 21 -15.38 -10.52 -0.03
CA LEU A 21 -15.65 -11.93 0.24
C LEU A 21 -17.14 -12.24 0.45
N GLY A 22 -17.98 -11.25 0.73
CA GLY A 22 -19.38 -11.45 1.09
C GLY A 22 -19.55 -12.09 2.47
N LYS A 23 -18.62 -11.79 3.38
CA LYS A 23 -18.57 -12.28 4.76
C LYS A 23 -18.61 -11.12 5.74
N SER A 24 -18.93 -11.40 7.00
CA SER A 24 -18.65 -10.47 8.09
C SER A 24 -17.16 -10.44 8.41
N VAL A 25 -16.74 -9.37 9.09
CA VAL A 25 -15.36 -9.25 9.58
C VAL A 25 -15.08 -10.34 10.61
N GLU A 26 -16.06 -10.65 11.47
CA GLU A 26 -15.98 -11.69 12.49
C GLU A 26 -15.79 -13.08 11.88
N GLU A 27 -16.47 -13.40 10.77
CA GLU A 27 -16.29 -14.68 10.07
C GLU A 27 -14.85 -14.84 9.54
N ILE A 28 -14.25 -13.77 9.02
CA ILE A 28 -12.87 -13.80 8.54
C ILE A 28 -11.89 -14.02 9.70
N VAL A 29 -12.10 -13.35 10.83
CA VAL A 29 -11.27 -13.50 12.03
C VAL A 29 -11.35 -14.93 12.56
N ILE A 30 -12.56 -15.47 12.70
CA ILE A 30 -12.75 -16.87 13.14
C ILE A 30 -12.02 -17.82 12.19
N GLU A 31 -12.17 -17.65 10.87
CA GLU A 31 -11.49 -18.49 9.88
C GLU A 31 -9.97 -18.41 9.94
N PHE A 32 -9.42 -17.23 10.23
CA PHE A 32 -7.99 -17.04 10.43
C PHE A 32 -7.53 -17.75 11.71
N GLU A 33 -8.27 -17.58 12.81
CA GLU A 33 -7.91 -18.09 14.12
C GLU A 33 -7.98 -19.61 14.24
N VAL A 34 -8.71 -20.32 13.37
CA VAL A 34 -8.68 -21.80 13.31
C VAL A 34 -7.26 -22.34 13.14
N GLY A 35 -6.41 -21.63 12.39
CA GLY A 35 -5.03 -22.02 12.13
C GLY A 35 -3.98 -21.19 12.89
N TRP A 36 -4.41 -20.27 13.77
CA TRP A 36 -3.51 -19.35 14.44
C TRP A 36 -2.92 -19.96 15.71
N ASP A 37 -1.59 -19.84 15.87
CA ASP A 37 -0.92 -20.14 17.12
C ASP A 37 -0.67 -18.84 17.90
N ALA A 38 -1.14 -18.78 19.15
CA ALA A 38 -0.93 -17.64 20.05
C ALA A 38 0.56 -17.39 20.39
N SER A 39 1.45 -18.34 20.11
CA SER A 39 2.90 -18.15 20.24
C SER A 39 3.51 -17.31 19.10
N GLU A 40 2.81 -17.19 17.96
CA GLU A 40 3.24 -16.40 16.82
C GLU A 40 3.08 -14.90 17.07
N LYS A 41 4.04 -14.13 16.56
CA LYS A 41 4.01 -12.66 16.62
C LYS A 41 3.41 -12.07 15.35
N GLY A 42 2.90 -10.85 15.46
CA GLY A 42 2.41 -10.10 14.30
C GLY A 42 1.00 -10.51 13.86
N TYR A 43 0.12 -10.84 14.81
CA TYR A 43 -1.29 -11.16 14.57
C TYR A 43 -1.95 -10.19 13.57
N SER A 44 -1.85 -8.88 13.80
CA SER A 44 -2.44 -7.86 12.93
C SER A 44 -1.98 -7.97 11.48
N LYS A 45 -0.66 -8.15 11.29
CA LYS A 45 -0.06 -8.31 9.96
C LYS A 45 -0.49 -9.60 9.29
N LYS A 46 -0.51 -10.71 10.03
CA LYS A 46 -0.88 -12.04 9.51
C LYS A 46 -2.36 -12.14 9.15
N LEU A 47 -3.23 -11.53 9.96
CA LEU A 47 -4.66 -11.40 9.65
C LEU A 47 -4.87 -10.56 8.37
N LEU A 48 -4.12 -9.47 8.21
CA LEU A 48 -4.14 -8.65 7.01
C LEU A 48 -3.69 -9.44 5.77
N GLU A 49 -2.54 -10.14 5.85
CA GLU A 49 -2.03 -10.99 4.77
C GLU A 49 -3.06 -12.04 4.34
N PHE A 50 -3.66 -12.74 5.30
CA PHE A 50 -4.69 -13.76 5.06
C PHE A 50 -5.94 -13.18 4.39
N SER A 51 -6.46 -12.07 4.92
CA SER A 51 -7.69 -11.46 4.41
C SER A 51 -7.50 -10.86 3.02
N CYS A 52 -6.40 -10.15 2.78
CA CYS A 52 -6.03 -9.59 1.47
C CYS A 52 -5.86 -10.69 0.43
N SER A 53 -5.13 -11.76 0.75
CA SER A 53 -4.94 -12.90 -0.16
C SER A 53 -6.26 -13.53 -0.58
N LYS A 54 -7.17 -13.78 0.38
CA LYS A 54 -8.51 -14.33 0.09
C LYS A 54 -9.33 -13.38 -0.79
N ALA A 55 -9.35 -12.09 -0.47
CA ALA A 55 -10.13 -11.08 -1.21
C ALA A 55 -9.66 -10.97 -2.66
N LEU A 56 -8.34 -10.81 -2.88
CA LEU A 56 -7.74 -10.76 -4.21
C LEU A 56 -8.03 -12.03 -5.01
N ALA A 57 -7.86 -13.20 -4.39
CA ALA A 57 -8.16 -14.47 -5.04
C ALA A 57 -9.63 -14.59 -5.47
N LYS A 58 -10.58 -13.98 -4.74
CA LYS A 58 -11.98 -13.92 -5.17
C LYS A 58 -12.17 -12.95 -6.34
N MET A 59 -11.55 -11.76 -6.30
CA MET A 59 -11.64 -10.77 -7.38
C MET A 59 -11.15 -11.34 -8.71
N PHE A 60 -9.94 -11.93 -8.73
CA PHE A 60 -9.35 -12.52 -9.94
C PHE A 60 -10.05 -13.79 -10.43
N ARG A 61 -10.89 -14.44 -9.61
CA ARG A 61 -11.75 -15.55 -10.07
C ARG A 61 -13.03 -15.06 -10.75
N GLN A 62 -13.49 -13.85 -10.43
CA GLN A 62 -14.80 -13.34 -10.85
C GLN A 62 -14.72 -12.40 -12.06
N SER A 63 -13.54 -11.83 -12.33
CA SER A 63 -13.32 -10.86 -13.40
C SER A 63 -12.04 -11.16 -14.16
N THR A 64 -11.95 -10.69 -15.42
CA THR A 64 -10.70 -10.73 -16.19
C THR A 64 -9.69 -9.72 -15.62
N HIS A 65 -8.40 -9.92 -15.93
CA HIS A 65 -7.33 -9.03 -15.48
C HIS A 65 -7.56 -7.58 -15.92
N ASP A 66 -7.90 -7.36 -17.19
CA ASP A 66 -8.10 -6.03 -17.79
C ASP A 66 -9.25 -5.30 -17.08
N ALA A 67 -10.37 -5.99 -16.84
CA ALA A 67 -11.54 -5.41 -16.16
C ALA A 67 -11.26 -5.04 -14.70
N ILE A 68 -10.33 -5.75 -14.05
CA ILE A 68 -9.90 -5.44 -12.68
C ILE A 68 -9.00 -4.20 -12.69
N LEU A 69 -8.02 -4.15 -13.60
CA LEU A 69 -7.06 -3.05 -13.70
C LEU A 69 -7.69 -1.72 -14.11
N ASP A 70 -8.71 -1.76 -14.97
CA ASP A 70 -9.48 -0.59 -15.37
C ASP A 70 -10.39 -0.05 -14.25
N SER A 71 -10.66 -0.86 -13.21
CA SER A 71 -11.49 -0.42 -12.10
C SER A 71 -10.71 0.52 -11.18
N SER A 72 -11.21 1.75 -11.01
CA SER A 72 -10.63 2.72 -10.06
C SER A 72 -10.67 2.24 -8.61
N SER A 73 -11.53 1.27 -8.31
CA SER A 73 -11.60 0.61 -7.01
C SER A 73 -10.41 -0.31 -6.75
N PHE A 74 -9.85 -0.97 -7.77
CA PHE A 74 -8.74 -1.91 -7.58
C PHE A 74 -7.44 -1.21 -7.23
N SER A 75 -7.10 -0.13 -7.93
CA SER A 75 -5.88 0.63 -7.66
C SER A 75 -5.91 1.23 -6.27
N ARG A 76 -7.03 1.83 -5.84
CA ARG A 76 -7.14 2.34 -4.46
C ARG A 76 -7.07 1.21 -3.43
N PHE A 77 -7.83 0.13 -3.64
CA PHE A 77 -7.87 -0.97 -2.69
C PHE A 77 -6.50 -1.61 -2.47
N THR A 78 -5.77 -1.89 -3.55
CA THR A 78 -4.43 -2.50 -3.46
C THR A 78 -3.38 -1.54 -2.91
N PHE A 79 -3.52 -0.23 -3.16
CA PHE A 79 -2.68 0.77 -2.51
C PHE A 79 -2.91 0.81 -0.99
N ASP A 80 -4.18 0.81 -0.56
CA ASP A 80 -4.54 0.82 0.85
C ASP A 80 -4.08 -0.48 1.54
N MET A 81 -4.12 -1.64 0.86
CA MET A 81 -3.52 -2.89 1.35
C MET A 81 -2.03 -2.73 1.65
N MET A 82 -1.27 -2.10 0.77
CA MET A 82 0.17 -1.87 0.96
C MET A 82 0.44 -0.92 2.13
N LEU A 83 -0.36 0.15 2.27
CA LEU A 83 -0.25 1.05 3.42
C LEU A 83 -0.58 0.35 4.74
N ALA A 84 -1.67 -0.43 4.77
CA ALA A 84 -2.03 -1.25 5.92
C ALA A 84 -0.96 -2.28 6.27
N TRP A 85 -0.25 -2.83 5.27
CA TRP A 85 0.83 -3.78 5.52
C TRP A 85 2.08 -3.13 6.13
N ASN A 86 2.34 -1.86 5.82
CA ASN A 86 3.39 -1.07 6.47
C ASN A 86 3.06 -0.76 7.93
N MET A 87 1.78 -0.51 8.22
CA MET A 87 1.30 -0.15 9.55
C MET A 87 0.12 -1.04 9.95
N PRO A 88 0.37 -2.34 10.24
CA PRO A 88 -0.71 -3.28 10.51
C PRO A 88 -1.35 -3.07 11.87
N SER A 89 -0.62 -2.55 12.86
CA SER A 89 -1.12 -2.31 14.22
C SER A 89 -1.20 -0.82 14.56
N SER A 90 -2.02 -0.49 15.56
CA SER A 90 -2.13 0.89 16.06
C SER A 90 -0.81 1.43 16.61
N ALA A 91 0.06 0.56 17.16
CA ALA A 91 1.39 0.94 17.61
C ALA A 91 2.30 1.39 16.45
N ASP A 92 2.16 0.76 15.29
CA ASP A 92 2.91 1.15 14.08
C ASP A 92 2.42 2.51 13.55
N GLU A 93 1.11 2.76 13.61
CA GLU A 93 0.49 4.04 13.24
C GLU A 93 0.91 5.17 14.19
N GLU A 94 0.94 4.94 15.50
CA GLU A 94 1.43 5.89 16.50
C GLU A 94 2.92 6.24 16.26
N SER A 95 3.77 5.23 16.05
CA SER A 95 5.19 5.42 15.76
C SER A 95 5.41 6.22 14.46
N TYR A 96 4.63 5.93 13.41
CA TYR A 96 4.71 6.66 12.15
C TYR A 96 4.34 8.14 12.33
N ASN A 97 3.25 8.41 13.05
CA ASN A 97 2.81 9.77 13.35
C ASN A 97 3.83 10.56 14.18
N GLU A 98 4.49 9.92 15.15
CA GLU A 98 5.57 10.53 15.94
C GLU A 98 6.77 10.91 15.05
N CYS A 99 7.21 9.98 14.18
CA CYS A 99 8.31 10.23 13.23
C CYS A 99 7.96 11.36 12.24
N MET A 100 6.75 11.36 11.69
CA MET A 100 6.27 12.41 10.79
C MET A 100 6.16 13.77 11.50
N GLY A 101 5.82 13.79 12.79
CA GLY A 101 5.83 15.01 13.61
C GLY A 101 7.22 15.62 13.71
N LYS A 102 8.24 14.79 13.99
CA LYS A 102 9.65 15.21 14.05
C LYS A 102 10.17 15.70 12.70
N GLU A 103 9.86 14.98 11.62
CA GLU A 103 10.28 15.38 10.26
C GLU A 103 9.67 16.73 9.83
N LYS A 104 8.45 17.06 10.27
CA LYS A 104 7.82 18.36 10.02
C LYS A 104 8.51 19.51 10.77
N GLU A 105 8.93 19.27 12.02
CA GLU A 105 9.70 20.24 12.82
C GLU A 105 11.08 20.48 12.18
N ASP A 106 11.77 19.42 11.77
CA ASP A 106 13.10 19.50 11.16
C ASP A 106 13.07 20.13 9.74
N LYS A 107 12.04 19.85 8.93
CA LYS A 107 11.87 20.46 7.60
C LYS A 107 11.46 21.93 7.66
N GLN A 108 10.73 22.36 8.69
CA GLN A 108 10.45 23.78 8.91
C GLN A 108 11.74 24.60 9.08
N VAL A 109 12.81 23.97 9.59
CA VAL A 109 14.15 24.57 9.70
C VAL A 109 14.93 24.54 8.37
N ALA A 110 14.70 23.53 7.51
CA ALA A 110 15.44 23.33 6.26
C ALA A 110 14.91 24.12 5.05
N ILE A 111 13.61 24.46 4.99
CA ILE A 111 12.98 25.17 3.85
C ILE A 111 13.58 26.58 3.61
N ILE A 112 14.33 27.14 4.57
CA ILE A 112 14.98 28.43 4.42
C ILE A 112 16.21 28.39 3.47
N ASN A 113 16.79 27.21 3.17
CA ASN A 113 18.17 27.14 2.66
C ASN A 113 18.45 26.43 1.33
N THR A 114 17.49 25.90 0.56
CA THR A 114 17.87 25.24 -0.70
C THR A 114 16.79 25.31 -1.78
N ASN A 115 16.89 26.35 -2.62
CA ASN A 115 16.41 26.33 -4.00
C ASN A 115 17.58 25.95 -4.91
N ASP A 116 17.83 24.66 -5.11
CA ASP A 116 18.40 24.09 -6.34
C ASP A 116 18.69 22.60 -6.12
N GLN A 117 18.30 21.74 -7.07
CA GLN A 117 19.18 20.84 -7.84
C GLN A 117 18.38 19.68 -8.47
N GLY A 118 18.47 19.54 -9.81
CA GLY A 118 18.36 18.25 -10.51
C GLY A 118 17.01 17.93 -11.19
N GLN A 119 16.81 18.41 -12.41
CA GLN A 119 15.60 18.16 -13.23
C GLN A 119 15.85 17.26 -14.47
N ASP A 120 17.04 16.69 -14.68
CA ASP A 120 17.41 16.21 -16.03
C ASP A 120 17.13 14.72 -16.34
N ASP A 121 16.70 13.90 -15.37
CA ASP A 121 16.42 12.46 -15.61
C ASP A 121 14.98 12.04 -15.23
N ILE A 122 14.04 12.98 -15.11
CA ILE A 122 12.64 12.64 -14.82
C ILE A 122 11.97 12.22 -16.14
N PRO A 123 11.49 10.97 -16.27
CA PRO A 123 10.73 10.56 -17.45
C PRO A 123 9.58 11.54 -17.68
N LEU A 124 9.41 12.03 -18.92
CA LEU A 124 8.37 13.02 -19.30
C LEU A 124 6.99 12.70 -18.71
N PHE A 125 6.69 11.42 -18.55
CA PHE A 125 5.45 10.91 -17.98
C PHE A 125 5.19 11.29 -16.51
N TYR A 126 6.24 11.46 -15.70
CA TYR A 126 6.14 11.76 -14.26
C TYR A 126 6.19 13.26 -13.94
N SER A 127 6.55 14.11 -14.91
CA SER A 127 6.62 15.56 -14.74
C SER A 127 5.26 16.17 -14.37
N ASP A 128 4.17 15.65 -14.94
CA ASP A 128 2.81 16.16 -14.72
C ASP A 128 2.24 15.84 -13.33
N ILE A 129 2.74 14.77 -12.68
CA ILE A 129 2.29 14.37 -11.33
C ILE A 129 3.24 14.82 -10.23
N MET A 130 4.45 15.27 -10.55
CA MET A 130 5.45 15.72 -9.58
C MET A 130 4.91 16.73 -8.56
N PRO A 131 4.06 17.72 -8.92
CA PRO A 131 3.43 18.61 -7.94
C PRO A 131 2.50 17.91 -6.95
N LEU A 132 1.88 16.78 -7.34
CA LEU A 132 1.00 15.97 -6.49
C LEU A 132 1.78 15.01 -5.57
N LEU A 133 3.07 14.76 -5.87
CA LEU A 133 3.95 13.91 -5.06
C LEU A 133 4.60 14.67 -3.89
N VAL A 134 4.45 16.00 -3.84
CA VAL A 134 4.97 16.85 -2.75
C VAL A 134 4.10 16.76 -1.49
N ASP A 135 2.94 16.09 -1.57
CA ASP A 135 2.00 16.02 -0.47
C ASP A 135 2.46 15.07 0.64
N HIS A 136 2.20 15.44 1.90
CA HIS A 136 2.57 14.67 3.10
C HIS A 136 1.71 13.41 3.31
N GLU A 137 1.15 12.87 2.24
CA GLU A 137 0.31 11.67 2.30
C GLU A 137 1.13 10.43 2.65
N PRO A 138 0.50 9.42 3.30
CA PRO A 138 1.15 8.16 3.60
C PRO A 138 1.65 7.49 2.32
N SER A 139 2.94 7.14 2.31
CA SER A 139 3.63 6.53 1.19
C SER A 139 3.86 5.04 1.42
N VAL A 140 3.83 4.27 0.34
CA VAL A 140 4.13 2.83 0.36
C VAL A 140 5.64 2.60 0.33
N THR A 141 6.12 1.70 1.19
CA THR A 141 7.51 1.20 1.20
C THR A 141 7.73 0.10 0.17
N GLU A 142 9.01 -0.15 -0.13
CA GLU A 142 9.44 -1.22 -1.05
C GLU A 142 8.93 -2.60 -0.62
N ASP A 143 9.08 -2.96 0.67
CA ASP A 143 8.69 -4.27 1.18
C ASP A 143 7.18 -4.53 1.01
N ALA A 144 6.34 -3.52 1.22
CA ALA A 144 4.91 -3.64 0.98
C ALA A 144 4.57 -3.80 -0.50
N PHE A 145 5.29 -3.11 -1.39
CA PHE A 145 5.11 -3.27 -2.84
C PHE A 145 5.51 -4.68 -3.30
N VAL A 146 6.66 -5.17 -2.84
CA VAL A 146 7.13 -6.53 -3.14
C VAL A 146 6.16 -7.57 -2.57
N TRP A 147 5.66 -7.36 -1.34
CA TRP A 147 4.62 -8.21 -0.77
C TRP A 147 3.37 -8.27 -1.65
N LEU A 148 2.86 -7.12 -2.11
CA LEU A 148 1.69 -7.11 -2.98
C LEU A 148 1.96 -7.82 -4.32
N ALA A 149 3.15 -7.63 -4.90
CA ALA A 149 3.56 -8.33 -6.13
C ALA A 149 3.55 -9.86 -5.97
N THR A 150 3.82 -10.37 -4.75
CA THR A 150 3.70 -11.82 -4.47
C THR A 150 2.26 -12.33 -4.51
N LEU A 151 1.27 -11.45 -4.26
CA LEU A 151 -0.16 -11.79 -4.28
C LEU A 151 -0.78 -11.54 -5.65
N VAL A 152 -0.26 -10.56 -6.39
CA VAL A 152 -0.81 -10.12 -7.67
C VAL A 152 0.31 -10.00 -8.72
N PRO A 153 0.62 -11.09 -9.45
CA PRO A 153 1.70 -11.11 -10.44
C PRO A 153 1.49 -10.12 -11.60
N VAL A 154 0.27 -9.63 -11.82
CA VAL A 154 -0.01 -8.62 -12.85
C VAL A 154 0.63 -7.26 -12.54
N ILE A 155 0.88 -6.96 -11.26
CA ILE A 155 1.47 -5.68 -10.83
C ILE A 155 2.97 -5.68 -11.08
N ALA A 156 3.65 -6.75 -10.67
CA ALA A 156 5.04 -7.01 -10.97
C ALA A 156 5.35 -8.50 -10.72
N ASP A 157 6.29 -9.06 -11.48
CA ASP A 157 6.90 -10.34 -11.11
C ASP A 157 7.71 -10.16 -9.82
N VAL A 158 7.67 -11.15 -8.92
CA VAL A 158 8.44 -11.19 -7.67
C VAL A 158 9.92 -10.87 -7.88
N VAL A 159 10.50 -11.33 -8.98
CA VAL A 159 11.92 -11.09 -9.30
C VAL A 159 12.19 -9.62 -9.65
N ASN A 160 11.24 -8.97 -10.32
CA ASN A 160 11.38 -7.61 -10.83
C ASN A 160 10.67 -6.56 -9.96
N ALA A 161 9.95 -6.96 -8.91
CA ALA A 161 9.15 -6.06 -8.09
C ALA A 161 9.99 -4.94 -7.46
N ARG A 162 11.19 -5.28 -6.99
CA ARG A 162 12.13 -4.32 -6.40
C ARG A 162 12.60 -3.27 -7.41
N PHE A 163 13.02 -3.73 -8.59
CA PHE A 163 13.44 -2.85 -9.69
C PHE A 163 12.28 -1.96 -10.18
N THR A 164 11.08 -2.53 -10.24
CA THR A 164 9.86 -1.79 -10.60
C THR A 164 9.59 -0.69 -9.57
N PHE A 165 9.67 -1.00 -8.28
CA PHE A 165 9.51 -0.01 -7.21
C PHE A 165 10.55 1.11 -7.30
N GLU A 166 11.83 0.78 -7.45
CA GLU A 166 12.91 1.76 -7.61
C GLU A 166 12.63 2.69 -8.81
N THR A 167 12.21 2.12 -9.94
CA THR A 167 11.88 2.91 -11.14
C THR A 167 10.70 3.85 -10.90
N LEU A 168 9.64 3.37 -10.21
CA LEU A 168 8.44 4.16 -9.89
C LEU A 168 8.71 5.27 -8.87
N THR A 169 9.74 5.12 -8.04
CA THR A 169 10.02 5.99 -6.89
C THR A 169 11.31 6.79 -7.01
N ALA A 170 12.06 6.64 -8.12
CA ALA A 170 13.25 7.43 -8.40
C ALA A 170 13.00 8.96 -8.29
N PRO A 171 11.86 9.51 -8.76
CA PRO A 171 11.58 10.94 -8.63
C PRO A 171 11.13 11.37 -7.22
N SER A 172 10.67 10.43 -6.39
CA SER A 172 10.04 10.70 -5.09
C SER A 172 10.88 10.23 -3.89
N GLY A 173 12.14 9.84 -4.11
CA GLY A 173 13.07 9.43 -3.05
C GLY A 173 12.62 8.16 -2.33
N CYS A 174 12.31 7.10 -3.09
CA CYS A 174 11.90 5.79 -2.57
C CYS A 174 10.54 5.76 -1.84
N LYS A 175 9.69 6.76 -2.08
CA LYS A 175 8.31 6.82 -1.55
C LYS A 175 7.30 6.65 -2.66
N LEU A 176 6.52 5.56 -2.63
CA LEU A 176 5.47 5.36 -3.63
C LEU A 176 4.16 6.01 -3.17
N HIS A 177 3.71 7.04 -3.89
CA HIS A 177 2.45 7.72 -3.65
C HIS A 177 1.32 7.18 -4.55
N TYR A 178 0.07 7.38 -4.13
CA TYR A 178 -1.09 6.85 -4.85
C TYR A 178 -1.20 7.31 -6.32
N PRO A 179 -0.99 8.60 -6.68
CA PRO A 179 -1.10 9.03 -8.07
C PRO A 179 -0.13 8.28 -8.99
N ALA A 180 1.11 8.08 -8.55
CA ALA A 180 2.12 7.31 -9.29
C ALA A 180 1.69 5.86 -9.47
N TYR A 181 1.21 5.21 -8.42
CA TYR A 181 0.75 3.82 -8.46
C TYR A 181 -0.48 3.63 -9.35
N ASN A 182 -1.50 4.46 -9.19
CA ASN A 182 -2.73 4.42 -10.00
C ASN A 182 -2.43 4.66 -11.48
N MET A 183 -1.48 5.54 -11.77
CA MET A 183 -1.06 5.81 -13.14
C MET A 183 -0.29 4.63 -13.72
N PHE A 184 0.64 4.05 -12.96
CA PHE A 184 1.38 2.84 -13.33
C PHE A 184 0.43 1.69 -13.72
N LEU A 185 -0.55 1.37 -12.89
CA LEU A 185 -1.50 0.29 -13.17
C LEU A 185 -2.29 0.49 -14.48
N LYS A 186 -2.62 1.74 -14.83
CA LYS A 186 -3.32 2.07 -16.09
C LYS A 186 -2.45 1.89 -17.35
N GLN A 187 -1.15 1.68 -17.18
CA GLN A 187 -0.19 1.54 -18.28
C GLN A 187 0.36 0.13 -18.44
N ILE A 188 0.16 -0.77 -17.47
CA ILE A 188 0.71 -2.14 -17.50
C ILE A 188 0.25 -2.94 -18.73
N ASP A 189 -0.89 -2.59 -19.34
CA ASP A 189 -1.51 -3.35 -20.43
C ASP A 189 -1.79 -2.49 -21.68
N LYS A 190 -0.99 -1.44 -21.91
CA LYS A 190 -1.03 -0.60 -23.12
C LYS A 190 0.17 -0.80 -24.04
#